data_AF-A0A974AM46-F1
#
_entry.id   AF-A0A974AM46-F1
#
_cell.length_a   1.000
_cell.length_b   1.000
_cell.length_c   1.000
_cell.angle_alpha   90.00
_cell.angle_beta   90.00
_cell.angle_gamma   90.00
#
_symmetry.space_group_name_H-M   'P 1'
#
loop_
_entity.id
_entity.type
_entity.pdbx_description
1 polymer ?
#
loop_
_entity_poly.entity_id
_entity_poly.type
_entity_poly.pdbx_seq_one_letter_code
_entity_poly.pdbx_strand_id
1 'polypeptide(L)' 'MLVAIGYRLYRAEGSSPASNTTATLPKGARIVSTAVAGDRLVLTLDIGGAVEIRTFDAKTLKPTGRLTFAPEP' A
#
# COMPACT_ATOMS: atom_id res chain seq x y z
N MET A 1 29.37 -33.64 25.78
CA MET A 1 29.38 -32.70 24.65
C MET A 1 27.95 -32.21 24.45
N LEU A 2 27.71 -30.92 24.58
CA LEU A 2 26.38 -30.32 24.40
C LEU A 2 26.33 -29.68 23.01
N VAL A 3 25.32 -30.01 22.22
CA VAL A 3 25.05 -29.37 20.93
C VAL A 3 23.68 -28.73 21.03
N ALA A 4 23.60 -27.44 20.72
CA ALA A 4 22.34 -26.70 20.65
C ALA A 4 22.07 -26.34 19.19
N ILE A 5 20.84 -26.60 18.75
CA ILE A 5 20.35 -26.18 17.43
C ILE A 5 19.29 -25.11 17.65
N GLY A 6 19.64 -23.86 17.37
CA GLY A 6 18.68 -22.77 17.30
C GLY A 6 18.02 -22.75 15.93
N TYR A 7 16.72 -23.00 15.87
CA TYR A 7 15.95 -22.77 14.65
C TYR A 7 15.25 -21.42 14.75
N ARG A 8 15.32 -20.64 13.66
CA ARG A 8 14.56 -19.40 13.53
C ARG A 8 13.20 -19.76 12.94
N LEU A 9 12.19 -19.84 13.80
CA LEU A 9 10.84 -20.14 13.36
C LEU A 9 10.25 -18.88 12.69
N TYR A 10 10.23 -18.85 11.35
CA TYR A 10 9.53 -17.82 10.61
C TYR A 10 8.03 -18.16 10.63
N ARG A 11 7.26 -17.43 11.42
CA ARG A 11 5.80 -17.55 11.38
C ARG A 11 5.33 -16.79 10.14
N ALA A 12 5.11 -17.51 9.05
CA ALA A 12 4.25 -17.02 8.00
C ALA A 12 2.85 -16.89 8.62
N GLU A 13 2.43 -15.68 8.96
CA GLU A 13 1.04 -15.42 9.30
C GLU A 13 0.19 -16.01 8.17
N GLY A 14 -0.74 -16.90 8.53
CA GLY A 14 -1.48 -17.70 7.56
C GLY A 14 -2.04 -16.82 6.46
N SER A 15 -1.92 -17.28 5.21
CA SER A 15 -2.53 -16.62 4.05
C SER A 15 -4.02 -16.43 4.33
N SER A 16 -4.39 -15.23 4.78
CA SER A 16 -5.78 -14.79 4.70
C SER A 16 -6.18 -14.96 3.24
N PRO A 17 -7.33 -15.59 2.94
CA PRO A 17 -7.81 -15.65 1.57
C PRO A 17 -7.83 -14.22 1.02
N ALA A 18 -7.29 -14.04 -0.19
CA ALA A 18 -7.29 -12.75 -0.86
C ALA A 18 -8.74 -12.28 -1.00
N SER A 19 -9.12 -11.27 -0.21
CA SER A 19 -10.46 -10.71 -0.25
C SER A 19 -10.51 -9.58 -1.27
N ASN A 20 -11.45 -9.65 -2.21
CA ASN A 20 -11.69 -8.55 -3.14
C ASN A 20 -12.03 -7.27 -2.35
N THR A 21 -11.24 -6.23 -2.56
CA THR A 21 -11.43 -4.91 -1.93
C THR A 21 -11.64 -3.89 -3.03
N THR A 22 -12.77 -3.17 -2.98
CA THR A 22 -13.06 -2.08 -3.91
C THR A 22 -12.88 -0.75 -3.18
N ALA A 23 -11.85 0.01 -3.56
CA ALA A 23 -11.65 1.37 -3.09
C ALA A 23 -12.32 2.36 -4.03
N THR A 24 -12.94 3.41 -3.49
CA THR A 24 -13.54 4.47 -4.29
C THR A 24 -12.47 5.49 -4.70
N LEU A 25 -12.45 5.81 -6.00
CA LEU A 25 -11.69 6.93 -6.52
C LEU A 25 -12.58 8.18 -6.61
N PRO A 26 -12.00 9.38 -6.43
CA PRO A 26 -12.70 10.62 -6.75
C PRO A 26 -13.22 10.59 -8.19
N LYS A 27 -14.35 11.25 -8.46
CA LYS A 27 -14.91 11.33 -9.81
C LYS A 27 -13.90 11.98 -10.75
N GLY A 28 -13.70 11.37 -11.91
CA GLY A 28 -12.74 11.84 -12.91
C GLY A 28 -11.27 11.60 -12.55
N ALA A 29 -10.97 10.97 -11.40
CA ALA A 29 -9.61 10.62 -11.06
C ALA A 29 -9.11 9.43 -11.89
N ARG A 30 -7.83 9.47 -12.25
CA ARG A 30 -7.14 8.39 -12.94
C ARG A 30 -5.91 7.97 -12.14
N ILE A 31 -5.69 6.66 -12.02
CA ILE A 31 -4.41 6.14 -11.53
C ILE A 31 -3.39 6.30 -12.65
N VAL A 32 -2.35 7.09 -12.41
CA VAL A 32 -1.28 7.38 -13.38
C VAL A 32 0.01 6.63 -13.07
N SER A 33 0.20 6.20 -11.82
CA SER A 33 1.33 5.36 -11.42
C SER A 33 1.00 4.49 -10.21
N THR A 34 1.64 3.32 -10.14
CA THR A 34 1.59 2.40 -9.00
C THR A 34 3.00 1.97 -8.63
N ALA A 35 3.27 1.89 -7.32
CA ALA A 35 4.55 1.45 -6.81
C ALA A 35 4.37 0.67 -5.50
N VAL A 36 5.34 -0.19 -5.18
CA VAL A 36 5.42 -0.89 -3.89
C VAL A 36 6.71 -0.45 -3.19
N ALA A 37 6.60 -0.07 -1.92
CA ALA A 37 7.72 0.34 -1.07
C ALA A 37 7.64 -0.39 0.28
N GLY A 38 8.38 -1.50 0.40
CA GLY A 38 8.26 -2.40 1.55
C GLY A 38 6.84 -2.98 1.66
N ASP A 39 6.19 -2.81 2.81
CA ASP A 39 4.81 -3.26 3.05
C ASP A 39 3.75 -2.23 2.62
N ARG A 40 4.11 -1.26 1.77
CA ARG A 40 3.21 -0.20 1.31
C ARG A 40 2.95 -0.29 -0.19
N LEU A 41 1.68 -0.21 -0.57
CA LEU A 41 1.23 0.03 -1.94
C LEU A 41 0.97 1.54 -2.09
N VAL A 42 1.61 2.18 -3.06
CA VAL A 42 1.48 3.60 -3.34
C VAL A 42 0.79 3.78 -4.70
N LEU A 43 -0.28 4.57 -4.72
CA LEU A 43 -1.00 4.95 -5.92
C LEU A 43 -0.82 6.45 -6.14
N THR A 44 -0.38 6.84 -7.33
CA THR A 44 -0.39 8.23 -7.79
C THR A 44 -1.65 8.45 -8.63
N LEU A 45 -2.47 9.40 -8.21
CA LEU A 45 -3.70 9.80 -8.87
C LEU A 45 -3.50 11.16 -9.52
N ASP A 46 -4.00 11.27 -10.73
CA ASP A 46 -4.36 12.56 -11.34
C ASP A 46 -5.84 12.80 -11.07
N ILE A 47 -6.15 13.93 -10.42
CA ILE A 47 -7.49 14.39 -10.11
C ILE A 47 -7.69 15.77 -10.75
N GLY A 48 -8.08 15.79 -12.02
CA GLY A 48 -8.32 17.03 -12.75
C GLY A 48 -7.08 17.91 -12.88
N GLY A 49 -5.90 17.32 -13.08
CA GLY A 49 -4.61 17.99 -13.17
C GLY A 49 -3.87 18.11 -11.83
N ALA A 50 -4.52 17.84 -10.70
CA ALA A 50 -3.88 17.80 -9.39
C ALA A 50 -3.30 16.42 -9.09
N VAL A 51 -2.07 16.38 -8.57
CA VAL A 51 -1.43 15.14 -8.13
C VAL A 51 -1.85 14.82 -6.69
N GLU A 52 -2.35 13.60 -6.49
CA GLU A 52 -2.61 13.04 -5.16
C GLU A 52 -1.92 11.68 -5.02
N ILE A 53 -1.23 11.46 -3.90
CA ILE A 53 -0.63 10.17 -3.58
C ILE A 53 -1.44 9.53 -2.46
N ARG A 54 -1.93 8.31 -2.70
CA ARG A 54 -2.57 7.47 -1.68
C ARG A 54 -1.69 6.28 -1.36
N THR A 55 -1.46 6.05 -0.09
CA THR A 55 -0.69 4.90 0.40
C THR A 55 -1.63 3.93 1.08
N PHE A 56 -1.41 2.64 0.84
CA PHE A 56 -2.14 1.54 1.43
C PHE A 56 -1.17 0.53 2.03
N ASP A 57 -1.64 -0.21 3.02
CA ASP A 57 -0.95 -1.40 3.50
C ASP A 57 -1.07 -2.51 2.45
N ALA A 58 0.05 -3.10 2.05
CA ALA A 58 0.08 -4.06 0.93
C ALA A 58 -0.63 -5.38 1.24
N LYS A 59 -0.76 -5.74 2.53
CA LYS A 59 -1.37 -7.01 2.96
C LYS A 59 -2.87 -6.87 3.18
N THR A 60 -3.29 -5.75 3.75
CA THR A 60 -4.69 -5.52 4.16
C THR A 60 -5.45 -4.59 3.22
N LEU A 61 -4.76 -3.92 2.30
CA LEU A 61 -5.29 -2.88 1.41
C LEU A 61 -5.97 -1.72 2.15
N LYS A 62 -5.71 -1.57 3.45
CA LYS A 62 -6.23 -0.45 4.24
C LYS A 62 -5.45 0.82 3.89
N PRO A 63 -6.13 1.97 3.73
CA PRO A 63 -5.45 3.23 3.49
C PRO A 63 -4.60 3.62 4.70
N THR A 64 -3.37 4.06 4.45
CA THR A 64 -2.38 4.40 5.48
C THR A 64 -1.90 5.84 5.38
N GLY A 65 -2.15 6.51 4.26
CA GLY A 65 -1.77 7.91 4.10
C GLY A 65 -2.31 8.53 2.82
N ARG A 66 -2.37 9.87 2.83
CA ARG A 66 -2.73 10.71 1.69
C ARG A 66 -1.80 11.92 1.67
N LEU A 67 -1.24 12.22 0.50
CA LEU A 67 -0.42 13.40 0.25
C LEU A 67 -0.98 14.15 -0.96
N THR A 68 -1.15 15.46 -0.81
CA THR A 68 -1.65 16.38 -1.84
C THR A 68 -0.69 17.55 -1.99
N PHE A 69 -0.63 18.13 -3.17
CA PHE A 69 0.25 19.26 -3.47
C PHE A 69 -0.59 20.51 -3.76
N ALA A 70 -0.17 21.65 -3.21
CA ALA A 70 -0.75 22.95 -3.52
C ALA A 70 0.06 23.63 -4.63
N PRO A 71 -0.57 24.45 -5.50
CA PRO A 71 0.17 25.27 -6.45
C PRO A 71 1.03 26.31 -5.72
N GLU A 72 2.14 26.69 -6.35
CA GLU A 72 2.95 27.83 -5.92
C GLU A 72 2.13 29.13 -6.05
N PRO A 73 2.25 30.08 -5.10
CA PRO A 73 1.49 31.34 -5.12
C PRO A 73 1.87 32.28 -6.27
#